data_AF-A0A183KIR3-F1
#
_entry.id   AF-A0A183KIR3-F1
#
_cell.length_a   1.000
_cell.length_b   1.000
_cell.length_c   1.000
_cell.angle_alpha   90.00
_cell.angle_beta   90.00
_cell.angle_gamma   90.00
#
_symmetry.space_group_name_H-M   'P 1'
#
loop_
_entity.id
_entity.type
_entity.pdbx_description
1 polymer ?
#
loop_
_entity_poly.entity_id
_entity_poly.type
_entity_poly.pdbx_seq_one_letter_code
_entity_poly.pdbx_strand_id
1 'polypeptide(L)' 'MGMCFVPSKCKVLLEDWQDRNPVLTLDSEQIEVVEMFVYLGCCISVGGGLSDEINACIVKARAAYANLGHLWRLRD' A
#
# COMPACT_ATOMS: atom_id res chain seq x y z
N MET A 1 10.53 22.73 1.83
CA MET A 1 11.09 21.58 2.55
C MET A 1 11.03 20.39 1.61
N GLY A 2 12.18 19.84 1.23
CA GLY A 2 12.25 18.63 0.43
C GLY A 2 12.23 17.39 1.31
N MET A 3 11.75 16.28 0.78
CA MET A 3 11.95 14.96 1.38
C MET A 3 13.26 14.38 0.83
N CYS A 4 14.10 13.84 1.72
CA CYS A 4 15.29 13.10 1.32
C CYS A 4 14.98 11.61 1.36
N PHE A 5 15.19 10.95 0.23
CA PHE A 5 15.06 9.51 0.09
C PHE A 5 16.45 8.89 0.03
N VAL A 6 16.55 7.64 0.46
CA VAL A 6 17.76 6.82 0.27
C VAL A 6 17.43 5.86 -0.86
N PRO A 7 17.99 6.04 -2.07
CA PRO A 7 17.56 5.28 -3.26
C PRO A 7 17.56 3.77 -3.06
N SER A 8 18.61 3.22 -2.44
CA SER A 8 18.71 1.79 -2.08
C SER A 8 17.62 1.25 -1.13
N LYS A 9 16.86 2.12 -0.46
CA LYS A 9 15.72 1.74 0.39
C LYS A 9 14.37 2.06 -0.25
N CYS A 10 14.37 2.69 -1.42
CA CYS A 10 13.15 3.05 -2.12
C CYS A 10 12.69 1.89 -2.99
N LYS A 11 11.38 1.67 -2.97
CA LYS A 11 10.66 0.83 -3.91
C LYS A 11 9.53 1.64 -4.48
N VAL A 12 9.27 1.51 -5.78
CA VAL A 12 8.22 2.26 -6.47
C VAL A 12 7.26 1.29 -7.12
N LEU A 13 5.97 1.47 -6.84
CA LEU A 13 4.89 0.91 -7.65
C LEU A 13 4.55 1.93 -8.74
N LEU A 14 4.49 1.49 -10.00
CA LEU A 14 4.26 2.38 -11.13
C LEU A 14 2.91 2.05 -11.80
N GLU A 15 1.96 2.98 -11.75
CA GLU A 15 0.71 2.89 -12.51
C GLU A 15 0.82 3.59 -13.86
N ASP A 16 0.09 3.08 -14.86
CA ASP A 16 -0.09 3.67 -16.19
C ASP A 16 1.19 3.89 -17.01
N TRP A 17 2.24 3.13 -16.69
CA TRP A 17 3.50 3.22 -17.44
C TRP A 17 3.48 2.36 -18.71
N GLN A 18 4.00 2.92 -19.80
CA GLN A 18 3.93 2.31 -21.14
C GLN A 18 5.05 1.29 -21.41
N ASP A 19 6.19 1.39 -20.72
CA ASP A 19 7.26 0.39 -20.82
C ASP A 19 6.95 -0.82 -19.92
N ARG A 20 7.34 -2.01 -20.35
CA ARG A 20 7.22 -3.21 -19.51
C ARG A 20 8.33 -3.30 -18.46
N ASN A 21 9.44 -2.59 -18.64
CA ASN A 21 10.56 -2.62 -17.70
C ASN A 21 11.23 -1.24 -17.56
N PRO A 22 10.56 -0.27 -16.92
CA PRO A 22 11.14 1.04 -16.67
C PRO A 22 12.40 0.95 -15.81
N VAL A 23 13.47 1.58 -16.28
CA VAL A 23 14.64 1.85 -15.45
C VAL A 23 14.44 3.21 -14.77
N LEU A 24 14.12 3.20 -13.48
CA LEU A 24 14.01 4.42 -12.67
C LEU A 24 15.31 4.67 -11.92
N THR A 25 15.79 5.92 -11.94
CA THR A 25 16.96 6.33 -11.17
C THR A 25 16.65 7.50 -10.26
N LEU A 26 17.24 7.49 -9.06
CA LEU A 26 17.22 8.58 -8.10
C LEU A 26 18.64 8.77 -7.58
N ASP A 27 19.14 10.01 -7.64
CA ASP A 27 20.55 10.31 -7.32
C ASP A 27 21.55 9.40 -8.04
N SER A 28 21.25 9.08 -9.31
CA SER A 28 22.03 8.16 -10.16
C SER A 28 22.05 6.68 -9.73
N GLU A 29 21.32 6.30 -8.69
CA GLU A 29 21.10 4.91 -8.29
C GLU A 29 19.77 4.38 -8.87
N GLN A 30 19.74 3.13 -9.32
CA GLN A 30 18.51 2.50 -9.77
C GLN A 30 17.58 2.19 -8.58
N ILE A 31 16.30 2.52 -8.72
CA ILE A 31 15.26 2.18 -7.75
C ILE A 31 14.56 0.90 -8.19
N GLU A 32 14.26 0.02 -7.24
CA GLU A 32 13.45 -1.17 -7.47
C GLU A 32 12.00 -0.79 -7.82
N VAL A 33 11.56 -1.21 -9.01
CA VAL A 33 10.15 -1.15 -9.40
C VAL A 33 9.48 -2.45 -8.94
N VAL A 34 8.41 -2.32 -8.18
CA VAL A 34 7.61 -3.45 -7.70
C VAL A 34 6.26 -3.48 -8.41
N GLU A 35 5.68 -4.66 -8.56
CA GLU A 35 4.32 -4.85 -9.12
C GLU A 35 3.23 -4.76 -8.05
N MET A 36 3.59 -4.96 -6.77
CA MET A 36 2.66 -4.88 -5.65
C MET A 36 3.38 -4.52 -4.34
N PHE A 37 2.69 -3.83 -3.43
CA PHE A 37 3.11 -3.68 -2.03
C PHE A 37 1.96 -3.91 -1.06
N VAL A 38 2.30 -4.24 0.19
CA VAL A 38 1.32 -4.38 1.28
C VAL A 38 1.39 -3.16 2.17
N TYR A 39 0.28 -2.46 2.32
CA TYR A 39 0.14 -1.32 3.22
C TYR A 39 -1.03 -1.55 4.16
N LEU A 40 -0.77 -1.51 5.47
CA LEU A 40 -1.79 -1.71 6.52
C LEU A 40 -2.65 -2.98 6.34
N GLY A 41 -2.09 -4.03 5.75
CA GLY A 41 -2.79 -5.30 5.49
C GLY A 41 -3.64 -5.31 4.22
N CYS A 42 -3.63 -4.23 3.42
CA CYS A 42 -4.24 -4.19 2.10
C CYS A 42 -3.13 -4.28 1.04
N CYS A 43 -3.34 -5.11 0.02
CA CYS A 43 -2.44 -5.21 -1.13
C CYS A 43 -2.73 -4.08 -2.12
N ILE A 44 -1.69 -3.52 -2.73
CA ILE A 44 -1.76 -2.47 -3.74
C ILE A 44 -0.95 -2.94 -4.94
N SER A 45 -1.62 -3.22 -6.05
CA SER A 45 -1.02 -3.78 -7.28
C SER A 45 -1.20 -2.85 -8.47
N VAL A 46 -0.28 -2.94 -9.44
CA VAL A 46 -0.46 -2.35 -10.78
C VAL A 46 -1.72 -2.95 -11.42
N GLY A 47 -2.61 -2.10 -11.97
CA GLY A 47 -3.77 -2.55 -12.74
C GLY A 47 -5.11 -2.57 -12.01
N GLY A 48 -5.26 -1.84 -10.90
CA GLY A 48 -6.59 -1.46 -10.41
C GLY A 48 -7.31 -2.41 -9.45
N GLY A 49 -6.60 -3.34 -8.79
CA GLY A 49 -7.17 -4.12 -7.65
C GLY A 49 -7.41 -3.30 -6.38
N LEU A 50 -6.83 -2.10 -6.34
CA LEU A 50 -6.72 -1.26 -5.15
C LEU A 50 -8.07 -0.94 -4.48
N SER A 51 -9.10 -0.63 -5.27
CA SER A 51 -10.41 -0.20 -4.75
C SER A 51 -11.07 -1.32 -3.93
N ASP A 52 -11.08 -2.54 -4.47
CA ASP A 52 -11.75 -3.68 -3.82
C ASP A 52 -10.98 -4.15 -2.59
N GLU A 53 -9.65 -4.15 -2.67
CA GLU A 53 -8.76 -4.55 -1.57
C GLU A 53 -8.80 -3.55 -0.42
N ILE A 54 -8.76 -2.24 -0.70
CA ILE A 54 -8.96 -1.19 0.31
C ILE A 54 -10.35 -1.29 0.91
N ASN A 55 -11.39 -1.45 0.10
CA ASN A 55 -12.76 -1.59 0.61
C ASN A 55 -12.90 -2.80 1.52
N ALA A 56 -12.33 -3.95 1.14
CA ALA A 56 -12.31 -5.15 1.98
C ALA A 56 -11.58 -4.90 3.32
N CYS A 57 -10.46 -4.19 3.27
CA CYS A 57 -9.67 -3.79 4.42
C CYS A 57 -10.50 -2.90 5.39
N ILE A 58 -11.19 -1.89 4.85
CA ILE A 58 -12.07 -0.99 5.61
C ILE A 58 -13.24 -1.76 6.23
N VAL A 59 -13.89 -2.65 5.47
CA VAL A 59 -14.99 -3.47 5.98
C VAL A 59 -14.54 -4.36 7.13
N LYS A 60 -13.37 -5.01 7.02
CA LYS A 60 -12.78 -5.81 8.10
C LYS A 60 -12.48 -4.98 9.35
N ALA A 61 -11.88 -3.79 9.18
CA ALA A 61 -11.58 -2.89 10.30
C ALA A 61 -12.86 -2.43 11.02
N ARG A 62 -13.92 -2.10 10.26
CA ARG A 62 -15.23 -1.74 10.83
C ARG A 62 -15.85 -2.89 11.62
N ALA A 63 -15.80 -4.11 11.08
CA ALA A 63 -16.32 -5.29 11.77
C ALA A 63 -15.54 -5.59 13.07
N ALA A 64 -14.20 -5.51 13.04
CA ALA A 64 -13.38 -5.69 14.24
C ALA A 64 -13.69 -4.62 15.31
N TYR A 65 -13.88 -3.36 14.89
CA TYR A 65 -14.24 -2.28 15.80
C TYR A 65 -15.63 -2.46 16.42
N ALA A 66 -16.63 -2.87 15.63
CA ALA A 66 -17.96 -3.18 16.15
C ALA A 66 -17.93 -4.33 17.17
N ASN A 67 -17.20 -5.40 16.86
CA ASN A 67 -17.01 -6.54 17.76
C ASN A 67 -16.34 -6.13 19.08
N LEU A 68 -15.33 -5.27 19.02
CA LEU A 68 -14.74 -4.70 20.23
C LEU A 68 -15.80 -3.94 21.04
N GLY A 69 -16.56 -3.05 20.41
CA GLY A 69 -17.64 -2.31 21.09
C GLY A 69 -18.65 -3.21 21.81
N HIS A 70 -18.99 -4.38 21.22
CA HIS A 70 -19.82 -5.38 21.88
C HIS A 70 -19.14 -6.00 23.12
N LEU A 71 -17.85 -6.32 23.05
CA LEU A 71 -17.10 -6.87 24.19
C LEU A 71 -16.98 -5.87 25.34
N TRP A 72 -16.76 -4.58 25.04
CA TRP A 72 -16.69 -3.54 26.07
C TRP A 72 -18.02 -3.41 26.81
N ARG A 73 -19.16 -3.44 26.09
CA ARG A 73 -20.50 -3.40 26.69
C ARG A 73 -20.87 -4.66 27.48
N LEU A 74 -20.24 -5.80 27.19
CA LEU A 74 -20.44 -7.04 27.96
C LEU A 74 -19.69 -7.01 29.31
N ARG A 75 -18.71 -6.12 29.44
CA ARG A 75 -17.86 -5.98 30.63
C ARG A 75 -18.35 -4.89 31.61
N ASP A 76 -19.33 -4.09 31.18
CA ASP A 76 -20.16 -3.24 32.04
C ASP A 76 -21.31 -4.06 32.64
#